data_AF-A0A497AHW0-F1
#
_entry.id   AF-A0A497AHW0-F1
#
_cell.length_a   1.000
_cell.length_b   1.000
_cell.length_c   1.000
_cell.angle_alpha   90.00
_cell.angle_beta   90.00
_cell.angle_gamma   90.00
#
_symmetry.space_group_name_H-M   'P 1'
#
loop_
_entity.id
_entity.type
_entity.pdbx_description
1 polymer ?
#
loop_
_entity_poly.entity_id
_entity_poly.type
_entity_poly.pdbx_seq_one_letter_code
_entity_poly.pdbx_strand_id
1 'polypeptide(L)'
;MTLESSPHKIPAPLNLLILALLCVILAQAVGSAARTSLTIDEGLHITSGYTILRAGGFRLVEEHPPLVKVWAAIPLLAVPDLPDPRALPPWEKAAHPTTESLPLLQMTQQWLYPYQPIDRLVFPARAMVALLAVLLGAVV
;
A
#
# COMPACT_ATOMS: atom_id res chain seq x y z
N MET A 1 -49.51 -4.03 15.78
CA MET A 1 -48.80 -2.84 16.30
C MET A 1 -47.32 -3.04 16.02
N THR A 2 -46.90 -2.74 14.80
CA THR A 2 -45.51 -2.87 14.33
C THR A 2 -44.88 -1.49 14.42
N LEU A 3 -43.91 -1.33 15.32
CA LEU A 3 -43.11 -0.12 15.44
C LEU A 3 -42.10 -0.10 14.30
N GLU A 4 -42.44 0.52 13.17
CA GLU A 4 -41.44 0.92 12.18
C GLU A 4 -40.58 2.03 12.79
N SER A 5 -39.37 1.68 13.23
CA SER A 5 -38.36 2.67 13.60
C SER A 5 -37.96 3.43 12.35
N SER A 6 -38.34 4.71 12.26
CA SER A 6 -37.86 5.61 11.22
C SER A 6 -36.32 5.59 11.19
N PRO A 7 -35.67 5.50 10.01
CA PRO A 7 -34.22 5.54 9.95
C PRO A 7 -33.72 6.86 10.52
N HIS A 8 -32.89 6.80 11.56
CA HIS A 8 -32.24 7.98 12.12
C HIS A 8 -31.32 8.58 11.06
N LYS A 9 -31.75 9.67 10.44
CA LYS A 9 -30.91 10.45 9.53
C LYS A 9 -29.87 11.19 10.36
N ILE A 10 -28.60 11.00 10.03
CA ILE A 10 -27.50 11.75 10.65
C ILE A 10 -27.70 13.24 10.33
N PRO A 11 -27.61 14.14 11.33
CA PRO A 11 -27.81 15.56 11.10
C PRO A 11 -26.70 16.13 10.18
N ALA A 12 -27.09 17.01 9.25
CA ALA A 12 -26.17 17.66 8.30
C ALA A 12 -24.88 18.25 8.93
N PRO A 13 -24.90 18.95 10.07
CA PRO A 13 -23.66 19.46 10.68
C PRO A 13 -22.70 18.35 11.13
N LEU A 14 -23.22 17.19 11.54
CA LEU A 14 -22.39 16.05 11.92
C LEU A 14 -21.73 15.42 10.70
N ASN A 15 -22.44 15.31 9.57
CA ASN A 15 -21.85 14.83 8.32
C ASN A 15 -20.71 15.74 7.83
N LEU A 16 -20.90 17.06 7.93
CA LEU A 16 -19.86 18.03 7.58
C LEU A 16 -18.64 17.91 8.50
N LEU A 17 -18.86 17.68 9.80
CA LEU A 17 -17.78 17.46 10.75
C LEU A 17 -17.01 16.17 10.44
N ILE A 18 -17.70 15.06 10.16
CA ILE A 18 -17.08 13.78 9.78
C ILE A 18 -16.23 13.95 8.53
N LEU A 19 -16.78 14.58 7.49
CA LEU A 19 -16.05 14.85 6.25
C LEU A 19 -14.81 15.72 6.50
N ALA A 20 -14.94 16.77 7.32
CA ALA A 20 -13.81 17.62 7.68
C ALA A 20 -12.71 16.83 8.41
N LEU A 21 -13.07 15.97 9.36
CA LEU A 21 -12.12 15.14 10.09
C LEU A 21 -11.43 14.12 9.18
N LEU A 22 -12.16 13.48 8.26
CA LEU A 22 -11.57 12.58 7.26
C LEU A 22 -10.59 13.30 6.34
N CYS A 23 -10.92 14.52 5.89
CA CYS A 23 -10.01 15.36 5.12
C CYS A 23 -8.75 15.73 5.91
N VAL A 24 -8.88 16.03 7.21
CA VAL A 24 -7.75 16.31 8.10
C VAL A 24 -6.85 15.08 8.25
N ILE A 25 -7.42 13.89 8.45
CA ILE A 25 -6.66 12.63 8.52
C ILE A 25 -5.89 12.39 7.22
N LEU A 26 -6.54 12.56 6.07
CA LEU A 26 -5.88 12.43 4.77
C LEU A 26 -4.71 13.39 4.62
N ALA A 27 -4.92 14.67 4.93
CA ALA A 27 -3.90 15.71 4.82
C ALA A 27 -2.71 15.45 5.77
N GLN A 28 -2.97 14.99 7.00
CA GLN A 28 -1.93 14.62 7.96
C GLN A 28 -1.13 13.40 7.46
N ALA A 29 -1.81 12.36 6.97
CA ALA A 29 -1.18 11.14 6.48
C ALA A 29 -0.32 11.40 5.24
N VAL A 30 -0.84 12.12 4.24
CA VAL A 30 -0.09 12.49 3.03
C VAL A 30 1.05 13.46 3.36
N GLY A 31 0.82 14.42 4.25
CA GLY A 31 1.86 15.32 4.72
C GLY A 31 3.00 14.57 5.43
N SER A 32 2.66 13.60 6.28
CA SER A 32 3.64 12.72 6.94
C SER A 32 4.41 11.89 5.92
N ALA A 33 3.72 11.32 4.94
CA ALA A 33 4.32 10.47 3.91
C ALA A 33 5.45 11.14 3.12
N ALA A 34 5.41 12.47 2.97
CA ALA A 34 6.44 13.26 2.28
C ALA A 34 7.60 13.71 3.19
N ARG A 35 7.54 13.49 4.51
CA ARG A 35 8.49 14.04 5.48
C ARG A 35 9.15 13.00 6.38
N THR A 36 8.69 11.75 6.36
CA THR A 36 9.24 10.67 7.19
C THR A 36 10.10 9.72 6.38
N SER A 37 11.15 9.20 7.01
CA SER A 37 12.01 8.17 6.42
C SER A 37 11.22 6.89 6.14
N LEU A 38 11.70 6.10 5.17
CA LEU A 38 11.20 4.77 4.87
C LEU A 38 11.50 3.80 6.02
N THR A 39 10.52 3.01 6.43
CA THR A 39 10.68 1.88 7.35
C THR A 39 10.93 0.57 6.59
N ILE A 40 11.46 -0.44 7.27
CA ILE A 40 11.81 -1.73 6.63
C ILE A 40 10.57 -2.37 6.01
N ASP A 41 9.48 -2.47 6.75
CA ASP A 41 8.25 -3.17 6.34
C ASP A 41 7.58 -2.52 5.13
N GLU A 42 7.63 -1.18 5.04
CA GLU A 42 7.13 -0.45 3.88
C GLU A 42 7.82 -0.89 2.59
N GLY A 43 9.14 -1.08 2.64
CA GLY A 43 9.89 -1.54 1.48
C GLY A 43 9.49 -2.95 1.04
N LEU A 44 9.29 -3.85 2.01
CA LEU A 44 8.86 -5.23 1.76
C LEU A 44 7.46 -5.28 1.14
N HIS A 45 6.50 -4.53 1.68
CA HIS A 45 5.13 -4.49 1.16
C HIS A 45 5.05 -3.89 -0.25
N ILE A 46 5.77 -2.79 -0.51
CA ILE A 46 5.82 -2.16 -1.84
C ILE A 46 6.40 -3.12 -2.87
N THR A 47 7.53 -3.76 -2.55
CA THR A 47 8.20 -4.72 -3.43
C THR A 47 7.32 -5.93 -3.71
N SER A 48 6.70 -6.51 -2.67
CA SER A 48 5.77 -7.63 -2.78
C SER A 48 4.56 -7.26 -3.66
N GLY A 49 3.93 -6.12 -3.40
CA GLY A 49 2.80 -5.63 -4.18
C GLY A 49 3.12 -5.44 -5.66
N TYR A 50 4.26 -4.79 -5.96
CA TYR A 50 4.66 -4.54 -7.34
C TYR A 50 5.04 -5.82 -8.09
N THR A 51 5.72 -6.76 -7.42
CA THR A 51 6.07 -8.06 -8.04
C THR A 51 4.82 -8.88 -8.37
N ILE A 52 3.79 -8.85 -7.52
CA ILE A 52 2.49 -9.47 -7.83
C ILE A 52 1.85 -8.81 -9.05
N LEU A 53 1.76 -7.47 -9.07
CA LEU A 53 1.17 -6.72 -10.18
C LEU A 53 1.91 -6.97 -11.51
N ARG A 54 3.24 -7.04 -11.48
CA ARG A 54 4.07 -7.15 -12.69
C ARG A 54 4.23 -8.58 -13.20
N ALA A 55 4.27 -9.56 -12.31
CA ALA A 55 4.58 -10.95 -12.66
C ALA A 55 3.40 -11.92 -12.49
N GLY A 56 2.29 -11.52 -11.87
CA GLY A 56 1.07 -12.32 -11.77
C GLY A 56 1.15 -13.52 -10.84
N GLY A 57 2.06 -13.52 -9.86
CA GLY A 57 2.24 -14.65 -8.93
C GLY A 57 2.65 -14.23 -7.52
N PHE A 58 2.38 -15.10 -6.54
CA PHE A 58 2.59 -14.86 -5.11
C PHE A 58 3.94 -15.39 -4.60
N ARG A 59 4.99 -15.34 -5.43
CA ARG A 59 6.32 -15.89 -5.09
C ARG A 59 7.01 -15.13 -3.95
N LEU A 60 6.82 -13.81 -3.93
CA LEU A 60 7.47 -12.89 -3.01
C LEU A 60 6.44 -12.30 -2.05
N VAL A 61 5.80 -13.16 -1.27
CA VAL A 61 4.76 -12.79 -0.30
C VAL A 61 5.16 -13.36 1.05
N GLU A 62 5.37 -12.48 2.02
CA GLU A 62 5.49 -12.79 3.45
C GLU A 62 4.13 -13.27 4.05
N GLU A 63 4.02 -13.36 5.37
CA GLU A 63 2.82 -13.84 6.08
C GLU A 63 1.52 -13.07 5.82
N HIS A 64 1.57 -11.80 5.40
CA HIS A 64 0.37 -10.98 5.25
C HIS A 64 -0.34 -11.15 3.89
N PRO A 65 -1.69 -11.16 3.86
CA PRO A 65 -2.46 -11.24 2.64
C PRO A 65 -2.09 -10.18 1.59
N PRO A 66 -2.18 -10.48 0.29
CA PRO A 66 -1.63 -9.64 -0.77
C PRO A 66 -2.44 -8.38 -1.07
N LEU A 67 -3.70 -8.29 -0.63
CA LEU A 67 -4.63 -7.26 -1.06
C LEU A 67 -4.10 -5.83 -0.87
N VAL A 68 -3.67 -5.50 0.36
CA VAL A 68 -3.19 -4.14 0.69
C VAL A 68 -1.86 -3.83 0.00
N LYS A 69 -1.01 -4.84 -0.19
CA LYS A 69 0.28 -4.71 -0.89
C LYS A 69 0.07 -4.36 -2.35
N VAL A 70 -0.80 -5.12 -3.02
CA VAL A 70 -1.20 -4.88 -4.41
C VAL A 70 -1.83 -3.50 -4.53
N TRP A 71 -2.77 -3.14 -3.65
CA TRP A 71 -3.39 -1.81 -3.62
C TRP A 71 -2.36 -0.69 -3.51
N ALA A 72 -1.42 -0.78 -2.56
CA ALA A 72 -0.38 0.21 -2.35
C ALA A 72 0.53 0.36 -3.59
N ALA A 73 0.78 -0.73 -4.31
CA ALA A 73 1.68 -0.74 -5.46
C ALA A 73 1.03 -0.33 -6.80
N ILE A 74 -0.30 -0.11 -6.88
CA ILE A 74 -0.97 0.28 -8.13
C ILE A 74 -0.31 1.48 -8.84
N PRO A 75 0.03 2.59 -8.14
CA PRO A 75 0.61 3.76 -8.79
C PRO A 75 1.98 3.49 -9.44
N LEU A 76 2.70 2.46 -8.97
CA LEU A 76 4.02 2.12 -9.49
C LEU A 76 3.94 1.60 -10.93
N LEU A 77 2.78 1.11 -11.38
CA LEU A 77 2.56 0.73 -12.78
C LEU A 77 2.74 1.90 -13.77
N ALA A 78 2.60 3.14 -13.29
CA ALA A 78 2.80 4.35 -14.08
C ALA A 78 4.23 4.89 -14.03
N VAL A 79 5.14 4.25 -13.28
CA VAL A 79 6.54 4.66 -13.19
C VAL A 79 7.31 4.06 -14.38
N PRO A 80 7.75 4.89 -15.36
CA PRO A 80 8.20 4.40 -16.67
C PRO A 80 9.53 3.65 -16.65
N ASP A 81 10.36 3.92 -15.64
CA ASP A 81 11.76 3.51 -15.55
C ASP A 81 12.00 2.44 -14.47
N LEU A 82 10.95 1.74 -14.03
CA LEU A 82 11.11 0.65 -13.07
C LEU A 82 11.76 -0.59 -13.73
N PRO A 83 12.90 -1.09 -13.20
CA PRO A 83 13.48 -2.35 -13.64
C PRO A 83 12.50 -3.51 -13.48
N ASP A 84 12.54 -4.47 -14.40
CA ASP A 84 11.74 -5.69 -14.28
C ASP A 84 12.26 -6.53 -13.10
N PRO A 85 11.49 -6.74 -12.02
CA PRO A 85 11.96 -7.49 -10.86
C PRO A 85 12.24 -8.96 -11.19
N ARG A 86 11.69 -9.49 -12.28
CA ARG A 86 11.92 -10.87 -12.74
C ARG A 86 13.34 -11.09 -13.26
N ALA A 87 14.06 -10.02 -13.60
CA ALA A 87 15.44 -10.09 -14.06
C ALA A 87 16.46 -10.19 -12.92
N LEU A 88 16.03 -10.05 -11.65
CA LEU A 88 16.91 -10.04 -10.49
C LEU A 88 17.08 -11.44 -9.89
N PRO A 89 18.29 -11.80 -9.39
CA PRO A 89 18.54 -13.12 -8.81
C PRO A 89 17.58 -13.56 -7.69
N PRO A 90 17.06 -12.67 -6.81
CA PRO A 90 16.08 -13.06 -5.78
C PRO A 90 14.77 -13.61 -6.36
N TRP A 91 14.41 -13.28 -7.60
CA TRP A 91 13.22 -13.82 -8.27
C TRP A 91 13.29 -15.33 -8.47
N GLU A 92 14.44 -15.83 -8.92
CA GLU A 92 14.67 -17.26 -9.12
C GLU A 92 14.71 -17.99 -7.77
N LYS A 93 15.37 -17.40 -6.76
CA LYS A 93 15.39 -17.97 -5.40
C LYS A 93 14.00 -18.14 -4.81
N ALA A 94 13.10 -17.20 -5.07
CA ALA A 94 11.71 -17.25 -4.63
C ALA A 94 10.84 -18.27 -5.40
N ALA A 95 11.38 -18.95 -6.41
CA ALA A 95 10.68 -20.05 -7.09
C ALA A 95 10.60 -21.32 -6.24
N HIS A 96 11.48 -21.46 -5.25
CA HIS A 96 11.51 -22.60 -4.34
C HIS A 96 10.75 -22.24 -3.05
N PRO A 97 10.01 -23.18 -2.43
CA PRO A 97 9.34 -22.92 -1.16
C PRO A 97 10.38 -22.55 -0.10
N THR A 98 10.45 -21.26 0.24
CA THR A 98 11.25 -20.78 1.36
C THR A 98 10.31 -20.48 2.50
N THR A 99 10.56 -21.05 3.67
CA THR A 99 9.88 -20.69 4.92
C THR A 99 10.27 -19.29 5.42
N GLU A 100 11.23 -18.63 4.78
CA GLU A 100 11.80 -17.36 5.21
C GLU A 100 11.51 -16.22 4.24
N SER A 101 11.28 -15.02 4.77
CA SER A 101 11.10 -13.76 4.03
C SER A 101 12.39 -13.25 3.36
N LEU A 102 13.47 -14.04 3.39
CA LEU A 102 14.80 -13.64 2.91
C LEU A 102 14.84 -13.30 1.41
N PRO A 103 14.19 -14.05 0.49
CA PRO A 103 14.13 -13.65 -0.92
C PRO A 103 13.42 -12.30 -1.13
N LEU A 104 12.38 -12.01 -0.34
CA LEU A 104 11.68 -10.72 -0.39
C LEU A 104 12.54 -9.57 0.13
N LEU A 105 13.26 -9.78 1.23
CA LEU A 105 14.22 -8.81 1.74
C LEU A 105 15.32 -8.53 0.71
N GLN A 106 15.91 -9.58 0.12
CA GLN A 106 16.91 -9.44 -0.94
C GLN A 106 16.36 -8.73 -2.18
N MET A 107 15.13 -9.06 -2.58
CA MET A 107 14.47 -8.36 -3.68
C MET A 107 14.32 -6.87 -3.35
N THR A 108 13.85 -6.52 -2.17
CA THR A 108 13.68 -5.13 -1.73
C THR A 108 15.02 -4.37 -1.74
N GLN A 109 16.09 -5.01 -1.25
CA GLN A 109 17.44 -4.43 -1.24
C GLN A 109 18.03 -4.20 -2.64
N GLN A 110 17.67 -5.05 -3.61
CA GLN A 110 18.22 -4.98 -4.98
C GLN A 110 17.34 -4.19 -5.95
N TRP A 111 16.04 -4.09 -5.66
CA TRP A 111 15.06 -3.48 -6.55
C TRP A 111 14.60 -2.10 -6.06
N LEU A 112 14.17 -2.00 -4.80
CA LEU A 112 13.57 -0.77 -4.27
C LEU A 112 14.62 0.21 -3.77
N TYR A 113 15.52 -0.22 -2.88
CA TYR A 113 16.48 0.68 -2.22
C TYR A 113 17.48 1.37 -3.17
N PRO A 114 17.94 0.74 -4.27
CA PRO A 114 18.82 1.40 -5.22
C PRO A 114 18.10 2.42 -6.11
N TYR A 115 16.76 2.38 -6.19
CA TYR A 115 15.99 3.29 -7.04
C TYR A 115 16.03 4.72 -6.47
N GLN A 116 16.45 5.69 -7.29
CA GLN A 116 16.54 7.09 -6.91
C GLN A 116 15.87 8.00 -7.95
N PRO A 117 15.03 8.97 -7.53
CA PRO A 117 14.63 9.23 -6.14
C PRO A 117 13.61 8.21 -5.64
N ILE A 118 13.86 7.63 -4.46
CA ILE A 118 13.01 6.56 -3.87
C ILE A 118 11.57 7.02 -3.59
N ASP A 119 11.38 8.32 -3.38
CA ASP A 119 10.07 8.92 -3.11
C ASP A 119 9.07 8.73 -4.25
N ARG A 120 9.54 8.54 -5.50
CA ARG A 120 8.65 8.21 -6.64
C ARG A 120 7.95 6.87 -6.46
N LEU A 121 8.46 5.99 -5.59
CA LEU A 121 7.85 4.70 -5.26
C LEU A 121 7.13 4.76 -3.92
N VAL A 122 7.79 5.34 -2.91
CA VAL A 122 7.31 5.31 -1.51
C VAL A 122 6.13 6.25 -1.29
N PHE A 123 6.23 7.50 -1.76
CA PHE A 123 5.16 8.48 -1.55
C PHE A 123 3.81 8.04 -2.13
N PRO A 124 3.70 7.61 -3.40
CA PRO A 124 2.41 7.20 -3.94
C PRO A 124 1.89 5.92 -3.28
N ALA A 125 2.75 5.00 -2.85
CA ALA A 125 2.33 3.83 -2.09
C ALA A 125 1.72 4.21 -0.72
N ARG A 126 2.35 5.14 0.01
CA ARG A 126 1.81 5.69 1.26
C ARG A 126 0.49 6.42 1.03
N ALA A 127 0.37 7.18 -0.06
CA ALA A 127 -0.87 7.86 -0.42
C ALA A 127 -2.03 6.89 -0.65
N MET A 128 -1.78 5.73 -1.27
CA MET A 128 -2.78 4.67 -1.41
C MET A 128 -3.22 4.09 -0.06
N VAL A 129 -2.31 3.88 0.89
CA VAL A 129 -2.66 3.42 2.24
C VAL A 129 -3.48 4.48 2.99
N ALA A 130 -3.12 5.76 2.88
CA ALA A 130 -3.89 6.86 3.45
C ALA A 130 -5.30 6.96 2.85
N LEU A 131 -5.41 6.78 1.52
CA LEU A 131 -6.69 6.74 0.82
C LEU A 131 -7.55 5.57 1.32
N LEU A 132 -6.98 4.38 1.46
CA LEU A 132 -7.69 3.21 1.98
C LEU A 132 -8.24 3.46 3.39
N ALA A 133 -7.44 4.06 4.28
CA ALA A 133 -7.88 4.40 5.63
C ALA A 133 -9.10 5.34 5.64
N VAL A 134 -9.09 6.36 4.77
CA VAL A 134 -10.21 7.31 4.65
C VAL A 134 -11.45 6.66 4.02
N LEU A 135 -11.27 5.82 3.01
CA LEU A 135 -12.38 5.09 2.38
C LEU A 135 -13.06 4.15 3.38
N LEU A 136 -12.29 3.43 4.19
CA LEU A 136 -12.84 2.56 5.23
C LEU A 136 -13.51 3.38 6.34
N GLY A 137 -12.89 4.49 6.76
CA GLY A 137 -13.47 5.40 7.75
C GLY A 137 -14.75 6.10 7.30
N ALA A 138 -15.01 6.17 5.99
CA ALA A 138 -16.27 6.70 5.45
C ALA A 138 -17.41 5.66 5.40
N VAL A 139 -17.09 4.37 5.55
CA VAL A 139 -18.07 3.27 5.49
C VAL A 139 -18.56 2.85 6.87
N VAL A 140 -17.76 3.07 7.92
CA VAL A 140 -18.09 2.76 9.33
C VAL A 140 -18.80 3.94 9.97
#